data_AF-A0A3M7MI00-F1
#
_entry.id   AF-A0A3M7MI00-F1
#
_cell.length_a   1.000
_cell.length_b   1.000
_cell.length_c   1.000
_cell.angle_alpha   90.00
_cell.angle_beta   90.00
_cell.angle_gamma   90.00
#
_symmetry.space_group_name_H-M   'P 1'
#
loop_
_entity.id
_entity.type
_entity.pdbx_description
1 polymer ?
#
loop_
_entity_poly.entity_id
_entity_poly.type
_entity_poly.pdbx_seq_one_letter_code
_entity_poly.pdbx_strand_id
1 'polypeptide(L)'
;MATKYTPKYIRQSLNAAESEGKRVEDQLQSLSLSGNTDDDQDQDERLASLHNGYFRLYSSELFDLLGEPTDLRFGTLRFHKNTPNPHPATPSPQSPWVTVELALNNSFFVADSMETLPYHTFRLPTTPSLRNCGILSRKPEDQGTFPDFDSWLLFTFLGNGCIKLEVPIEMCADIYGGRLRGRENEEVLFWGIFVDDDE
;
A
#
# COMPACT_ATOMS: atom_id res chain seq x y z
N MET A 1 15.56 18.35 -16.01
CA MET A 1 15.65 17.60 -17.28
C MET A 1 15.24 16.16 -16.99
N ALA A 2 14.08 15.72 -17.46
CA ALA A 2 13.62 14.34 -17.23
C ALA A 2 14.32 13.41 -18.23
N THR A 3 15.16 12.50 -17.74
CA THR A 3 15.64 11.35 -18.51
C THR A 3 14.42 10.52 -18.91
N LYS A 4 13.94 10.69 -20.15
CA LYS A 4 12.87 9.88 -20.72
C LYS A 4 13.38 8.45 -20.87
N TYR A 5 12.99 7.58 -19.95
CA TYR A 5 13.22 6.15 -20.08
C TYR A 5 12.44 5.61 -21.29
N THR A 6 12.99 4.62 -21.98
CA THR A 6 12.24 3.93 -23.03
C THR A 6 11.15 3.07 -22.39
N PRO A 7 9.98 2.87 -23.04
CA PRO A 7 8.94 1.96 -22.53
C PRO A 7 9.48 0.57 -22.17
N LYS A 8 10.44 0.07 -22.96
CA LYS A 8 11.14 -1.19 -22.68
C LYS A 8 11.90 -1.17 -21.36
N TYR A 9 12.63 -0.10 -21.06
CA TYR A 9 13.34 0.03 -19.78
C TYR A 9 12.35 0.12 -18.60
N ILE A 10 11.28 0.90 -18.77
CA ILE A 10 10.22 1.02 -17.74
C ILE A 10 9.63 -0.34 -17.44
N ARG A 11 9.22 -1.07 -18.48
CA ARG A 11 8.69 -2.43 -18.36
C ARG A 11 9.65 -3.36 -17.62
N GLN A 12 10.96 -3.30 -17.92
CA GLN A 12 11.94 -4.13 -17.22
C GLN A 12 12.00 -3.82 -15.72
N SER A 13 12.01 -2.53 -15.35
CA SER A 13 11.98 -2.13 -13.94
C SER A 13 10.68 -2.53 -13.23
N LEU A 14 9.53 -2.39 -13.90
CA LEU A 14 8.23 -2.82 -13.36
C LEU A 14 8.20 -4.34 -13.14
N ASN A 15 8.64 -5.11 -14.13
CA ASN A 15 8.69 -6.56 -14.03
C ASN A 15 9.67 -7.04 -12.96
N ALA A 16 10.76 -6.31 -12.71
CA ALA A 16 11.70 -6.63 -11.64
C ALA A 16 11.04 -6.46 -10.26
N ALA A 17 10.34 -5.35 -10.03
CA ALA A 17 9.60 -5.11 -8.78
C ALA A 17 8.49 -6.14 -8.56
N GLU A 18 7.71 -6.44 -9.61
CA GLU A 18 6.67 -7.47 -9.58
C GLU A 18 7.25 -8.87 -9.31
N SER A 19 8.36 -9.23 -9.97
CA SER A 19 8.99 -10.54 -9.77
C SER A 19 9.52 -10.70 -8.36
N GLU A 20 10.08 -9.64 -7.77
CA GLU A 20 10.52 -9.66 -6.38
C GLU A 20 9.35 -9.82 -5.42
N GLY A 21 8.27 -9.05 -5.60
CA GLY A 21 7.06 -9.18 -4.80
C GLY A 21 6.45 -10.59 -4.88
N LYS A 22 6.32 -11.14 -6.08
CA LYS A 22 5.84 -12.52 -6.30
C LYS A 22 6.74 -13.56 -5.64
N ARG A 23 8.07 -13.40 -5.75
CA ARG A 23 9.02 -14.30 -5.10
C ARG A 23 8.84 -14.33 -3.57
N VAL A 24 8.63 -13.17 -2.95
CA VAL A 24 8.39 -13.08 -1.50
C VAL A 24 7.02 -13.63 -1.13
N GLU A 25 5.99 -13.36 -1.94
CA GLU A 25 4.66 -13.94 -1.76
C GLU A 25 4.67 -15.47 -1.82
N ASP A 26 5.31 -16.07 -2.83
CA ASP A 26 5.46 -17.52 -2.97
C ASP A 26 6.23 -18.13 -1.80
N GLN A 27 7.27 -17.45 -1.31
CA GLN A 27 8.00 -17.87 -0.10
C GLN A 27 7.07 -17.90 1.12
N LEU A 28 6.29 -16.84 1.33
CA LEU A 28 5.35 -16.75 2.45
C LEU A 28 4.23 -17.79 2.36
N GLN A 29 3.76 -18.09 1.14
CA GLN A 29 2.80 -19.18 0.89
C GLN A 29 3.40 -20.54 1.23
N SER A 30 4.65 -20.80 0.82
CA SER A 30 5.34 -22.06 1.11
C SER A 30 5.55 -22.27 2.61
N LEU A 31 5.89 -21.23 3.36
CA LEU A 31 6.03 -21.25 4.82
C LEU A 31 4.67 -21.49 5.51
N SER A 32 3.61 -20.85 5.02
CA SER A 32 2.25 -21.03 5.55
C SER A 32 1.74 -22.47 5.36
N LEU A 33 2.09 -23.12 4.24
CA LEU A 33 1.69 -24.49 3.92
C LEU A 33 2.55 -25.56 4.63
N SER A 34 3.80 -25.23 4.99
CA SER A 34 4.75 -26.19 5.58
C SER A 34 4.64 -26.35 7.10
N GLY A 35 3.79 -25.56 7.76
CA GLY A 35 3.19 -25.90 9.06
C GLY A 35 4.14 -26.45 10.13
N ASN A 36 5.34 -25.89 10.28
CA ASN A 36 6.19 -25.98 11.48
C ASN A 36 7.55 -25.33 11.22
N THR A 37 7.87 -24.27 11.95
CA THR A 37 9.16 -24.12 12.66
C THR A 37 9.06 -22.96 13.63
N ASP A 38 9.18 -23.29 14.92
CA ASP A 38 9.67 -22.38 15.95
C ASP A 38 11.05 -21.82 15.54
N ASP A 39 11.39 -20.66 16.11
CA ASP A 39 12.60 -19.84 15.94
C ASP A 39 12.64 -18.89 14.73
N ASP A 40 12.30 -17.62 14.98
CA ASP A 40 13.14 -16.46 14.66
C ASP A 40 12.55 -15.19 15.30
N GLN A 41 12.97 -14.91 16.55
CA GLN A 41 12.66 -13.68 17.29
C GLN A 41 13.30 -12.40 16.70
N ASP A 42 13.93 -12.48 15.53
CA ASP A 42 14.61 -11.36 14.86
C ASP A 42 13.85 -10.82 13.62
N GLN A 43 12.69 -11.39 13.27
CA GLN A 43 11.85 -10.86 12.17
C GLN A 43 10.78 -9.85 12.64
N ASP A 44 10.56 -9.73 13.95
CA ASP A 44 9.56 -8.82 14.55
C ASP A 44 9.88 -7.33 14.31
N GLU A 45 11.12 -6.98 13.93
CA GLU A 45 11.51 -5.59 13.68
C GLU A 45 11.22 -5.08 12.25
N ARG A 46 11.06 -5.96 11.25
CA ARG A 46 10.99 -5.53 9.82
C ARG A 46 9.70 -4.82 9.42
N LEU A 47 8.56 -5.16 10.05
CA LEU A 47 7.32 -4.41 9.83
C LEU A 47 7.16 -3.24 10.80
N ALA A 48 7.83 -3.29 11.96
CA ALA A 48 7.86 -2.18 12.90
C ALA A 48 8.54 -0.94 12.31
N SER A 49 9.51 -1.12 11.40
CA SER A 49 10.20 -0.02 10.72
C SER A 49 9.39 0.65 9.59
N LEU A 50 8.22 0.13 9.20
CA LEU A 50 7.42 0.70 8.10
C LEU A 50 6.98 2.16 8.32
N HIS A 51 7.06 2.62 9.57
CA HIS A 51 6.75 4.00 9.96
C HIS A 51 7.89 4.99 9.73
N ASN A 52 9.09 4.52 9.37
CA ASN A 52 10.30 5.34 9.17
C ASN A 52 10.69 5.44 7.69
N GLY A 53 9.70 5.50 6.79
CA GLY A 53 9.96 5.44 5.35
C GLY A 53 8.70 5.57 4.51
N TYR A 54 8.80 5.13 3.25
CA TYR A 54 7.67 5.02 2.34
C TYR A 54 7.86 3.85 1.37
N PHE A 55 6.76 3.30 0.86
CA PHE A 55 6.80 2.38 -0.26
C PHE A 55 6.70 3.13 -1.56
N ARG A 56 7.59 2.83 -2.50
CA ARG A 56 7.45 3.23 -3.89
C ARG A 56 6.62 2.20 -4.64
N LEU A 57 5.56 2.66 -5.30
CA LEU A 57 4.57 1.79 -5.94
C LEU A 57 4.88 1.60 -7.44
N TYR A 58 4.80 0.34 -7.86
CA TYR A 58 5.01 -0.12 -9.24
C TYR A 58 3.82 -0.94 -9.69
N SER A 59 3.35 -0.75 -10.92
CA SER A 59 2.26 -1.55 -11.48
C SER A 59 2.48 -1.79 -12.97
N SER A 60 2.79 -3.03 -13.33
CA SER A 60 2.82 -3.49 -14.72
C SER A 60 1.42 -3.49 -15.34
N GLU A 61 0.41 -3.80 -14.54
CA GLU A 61 -0.99 -3.75 -14.93
C GLU A 61 -1.42 -2.33 -15.32
N LEU A 62 -1.21 -1.34 -14.44
CA LEU A 62 -1.55 0.05 -14.74
C LEU A 62 -0.79 0.58 -15.95
N PHE A 63 0.49 0.21 -16.08
CA PHE A 63 1.29 0.54 -17.26
C PHE A 63 0.63 0.05 -18.54
N ASP A 64 0.10 -1.18 -18.55
CA ASP A 64 -0.59 -1.76 -19.71
C ASP A 64 -1.93 -1.09 -19.98
N LEU A 65 -2.72 -0.86 -18.94
CA LEU A 65 -4.01 -0.18 -19.03
C LEU A 65 -3.87 1.23 -19.61
N LEU A 66 -2.80 1.94 -19.25
CA LEU A 66 -2.49 3.28 -19.75
C LEU A 66 -1.86 3.31 -21.14
N GLY A 67 -1.51 2.14 -21.71
CA GLY A 67 -0.88 2.05 -23.02
C GLY A 67 0.61 2.39 -23.02
N GLU A 68 1.34 1.86 -22.03
CA GLU A 68 2.79 1.94 -21.90
C GLU A 68 3.33 3.37 -21.75
N PRO A 69 2.88 4.12 -20.73
CA PRO A 69 3.32 5.49 -20.51
C PRO A 69 4.84 5.59 -20.25
N THR A 70 5.45 6.72 -20.59
CA THR A 70 6.90 6.93 -20.40
C THR A 70 7.30 7.35 -18.97
N ASP A 71 6.38 7.31 -18.02
CA ASP A 71 6.64 7.58 -16.61
C ASP A 71 6.56 6.27 -15.80
N LEU A 72 7.46 6.12 -14.84
CA LEU A 72 7.61 4.93 -14.00
C LEU A 72 7.06 5.14 -12.58
N ARG A 73 6.77 6.38 -12.18
CA ARG A 73 6.35 6.69 -10.80
C ARG A 73 4.83 6.73 -10.72
N PHE A 74 4.23 5.60 -10.36
CA PHE A 74 2.78 5.57 -10.17
C PHE A 74 2.34 6.15 -8.82
N GLY A 75 3.15 6.01 -7.77
CA GLY A 75 2.83 6.59 -6.48
C GLY A 75 3.77 6.20 -5.34
N THR A 76 3.43 6.70 -4.15
CA THR A 76 4.08 6.38 -2.88
C THR A 76 3.03 6.12 -1.80
N LEU A 77 3.36 5.25 -0.85
CA LEU A 77 2.51 4.87 0.27
C LEU A 77 3.28 5.01 1.59
N ARG A 78 2.66 5.66 2.58
CA ARG A 78 3.23 5.83 3.93
C ARG A 78 2.26 5.37 5.01
N PHE A 79 2.83 4.78 6.06
CA PHE A 79 2.09 4.34 7.24
C PHE A 79 2.51 5.17 8.45
N HIS A 80 1.55 5.77 9.12
CA HIS A 80 1.76 6.53 10.35
C HIS A 80 1.15 5.77 11.52
N LYS A 81 1.94 5.59 12.58
CA LYS A 81 1.46 5.02 13.85
C LYS A 81 1.19 6.13 14.82
N ASN A 82 -0.08 6.29 15.17
CA ASN A 82 -0.48 7.23 16.20
C ASN A 82 -0.54 6.48 17.54
N THR A 83 0.43 6.75 18.40
CA THR A 83 0.39 6.32 19.79
C THR A 83 -0.37 7.38 20.61
N PRO A 84 -1.32 6.98 21.47
CA PRO A 84 -1.94 7.92 22.39
C PRO A 84 -0.82 8.56 23.23
N ASN A 85 -0.76 9.88 23.22
CA ASN A 85 0.22 10.64 24.00
C ASN A 85 0.09 10.21 25.48
N PRO A 86 1.17 9.77 26.16
CA PRO A 86 1.12 9.41 27.57
C PRO A 86 1.00 10.68 28.44
N HIS A 87 -0.14 11.36 28.36
CA HIS A 87 -0.46 12.42 29.32
C HIS A 87 -0.86 11.79 30.68
N PRO A 88 -0.39 12.30 31.83
CA PRO A 88 -0.45 11.56 33.10
C PRO A 88 -1.83 11.51 33.78
N ALA A 89 -2.93 11.91 33.16
CA ALA A 89 -4.16 12.25 33.89
C ALA A 89 -5.40 11.37 33.60
N THR A 90 -5.39 10.49 32.59
CA THR A 90 -6.56 9.62 32.32
C THR A 90 -6.13 8.33 31.63
N PRO A 91 -6.37 7.15 32.24
CA PRO A 91 -6.11 5.86 31.61
C PRO A 91 -7.25 5.54 30.63
N SER A 92 -7.25 6.17 29.45
CA SER A 92 -8.01 5.61 28.33
C SER A 92 -7.08 4.68 27.56
N PRO A 93 -7.31 3.35 27.54
CA PRO A 93 -6.55 2.41 26.74
C PRO A 93 -6.99 2.55 25.27
N GLN A 94 -6.67 3.68 24.64
CA GLN A 94 -6.86 3.80 23.20
C GLN A 94 -5.79 2.90 22.55
N SER A 95 -6.25 1.90 21.81
CA SER A 95 -5.35 1.09 21.00
C SER A 95 -4.65 1.99 19.99
N PRO A 96 -3.37 1.73 19.65
CA PRO A 96 -2.70 2.47 18.59
C PRO A 96 -3.53 2.38 17.32
N TRP A 97 -3.73 3.52 16.65
CA TRP A 97 -4.42 3.57 15.37
C TRP A 97 -3.42 3.92 14.27
N VAL A 98 -3.78 3.56 13.05
CA VAL A 98 -2.95 3.73 11.87
C VAL A 98 -3.61 4.72 10.93
N THR A 99 -2.81 5.66 10.45
CA THR A 99 -3.16 6.52 9.33
C THR A 99 -2.30 6.12 8.14
N VAL A 100 -2.89 6.10 6.96
CA VAL A 100 -2.22 5.79 5.70
C VAL A 100 -2.29 7.01 4.80
N GLU A 101 -1.18 7.33 4.16
CA GLU A 101 -1.10 8.33 3.11
C GLU A 101 -0.72 7.63 1.79
N LEU A 102 -1.51 7.86 0.76
CA LEU A 102 -1.29 7.33 -0.58
C LEU A 102 -1.24 8.51 -1.56
N ALA A 103 -0.07 8.75 -2.14
CA ALA A 103 0.10 9.71 -3.23
C ALA A 103 0.15 8.94 -4.55
N LEU A 104 -0.86 9.11 -5.40
CA LEU A 104 -0.87 8.59 -6.77
C LEU A 104 -0.57 9.74 -7.72
N ASN A 105 0.67 9.86 -8.17
CA ASN A 105 1.15 10.98 -8.98
C ASN A 105 0.78 12.35 -8.36
N ASN A 106 -0.21 13.06 -8.91
CA ASN A 106 -0.64 14.38 -8.42
C ASN A 106 -1.87 14.35 -7.49
N SER A 107 -2.45 13.18 -7.23
CA SER A 107 -3.58 13.03 -6.29
C SER A 107 -3.11 12.44 -4.97
N PHE A 108 -3.77 12.85 -3.88
CA PHE A 108 -3.43 12.44 -2.53
C PHE A 108 -4.66 11.89 -1.80
N PHE A 109 -4.52 10.71 -1.22
CA PHE A 109 -5.54 10.01 -0.47
C PHE A 109 -5.05 9.72 0.94
N VAL A 110 -5.97 9.82 1.89
CA VAL A 110 -5.74 9.49 3.29
C VAL A 110 -6.72 8.42 3.72
N ALA A 111 -6.29 7.58 4.67
CA ALA A 111 -7.15 6.62 5.32
C ALA A 111 -6.81 6.55 6.81
N ASP A 112 -7.83 6.55 7.67
CA ASP A 112 -7.68 6.41 9.12
C ASP A 112 -8.46 5.19 9.61
N SER A 113 -7.75 4.29 10.30
CA SER A 113 -8.31 3.04 10.82
C SER A 113 -9.44 3.25 11.84
N MET A 114 -9.55 4.44 12.43
CA MET A 114 -10.65 4.80 13.33
C MET A 114 -11.93 5.10 12.57
N GLU A 115 -11.84 5.55 11.31
CA GLU A 115 -13.01 5.91 10.49
C GLU A 115 -13.72 4.69 9.90
N THR A 116 -13.09 3.51 9.95
CA THR A 116 -13.71 2.25 9.51
C THR A 116 -14.50 1.55 10.63
N LEU A 117 -14.45 2.07 11.86
CA LEU A 117 -15.16 1.49 13.01
C LEU A 117 -16.65 1.90 13.03
N PRO A 118 -17.53 1.05 13.60
CA PRO A 118 -17.26 -0.27 14.18
C PRO A 118 -17.22 -1.41 13.15
N TYR A 119 -17.40 -1.10 11.86
CA TYR A 119 -17.65 -2.09 10.81
C TYR A 119 -16.44 -2.95 10.49
N HIS A 120 -15.26 -2.33 10.45
CA HIS A 120 -14.01 -3.01 10.13
C HIS A 120 -12.88 -2.46 11.01
N THR A 121 -12.12 -3.36 11.64
CA THR A 121 -10.93 -2.98 12.41
C THR A 121 -9.70 -3.21 11.54
N PHE A 122 -9.07 -2.13 11.07
CA PHE A 122 -7.76 -2.22 10.44
C PHE A 122 -6.66 -2.27 11.51
N ARG A 123 -5.74 -3.23 11.39
CA ARG A 123 -4.53 -3.31 12.22
C ARG A 123 -3.36 -3.65 11.32
N LEU A 124 -2.27 -2.90 11.47
CA LEU A 124 -1.01 -3.26 10.83
C LEU A 124 -0.51 -4.57 11.47
N PRO A 125 -0.22 -5.63 10.69
CA PRO A 125 0.29 -6.86 11.25
C PRO A 125 1.72 -6.66 11.72
N THR A 126 2.10 -7.37 12.78
CA THR A 126 3.47 -7.35 13.33
C THR A 126 4.43 -8.24 12.52
N THR A 127 3.89 -9.26 11.84
CA THR A 127 4.63 -10.19 10.98
C THR A 127 4.03 -10.20 9.57
N PRO A 128 4.81 -10.61 8.54
CA PRO A 128 4.30 -10.78 7.20
C PRO A 128 3.04 -11.66 7.18
N SER A 129 2.06 -11.27 6.38
CA SER A 129 0.76 -11.91 6.32
C SER A 129 0.17 -11.88 4.91
N LEU A 130 -0.28 -13.05 4.45
CA LEU A 130 -1.09 -13.22 3.24
C LEU A 130 -2.55 -12.79 3.43
N ARG A 131 -2.93 -12.39 4.65
CA ARG A 131 -4.27 -11.89 4.91
C ARG A 131 -4.39 -10.48 4.36
N ASN A 132 -5.41 -10.25 3.53
CA ASN A 132 -5.75 -8.92 3.09
C ASN A 132 -6.26 -8.07 4.26
N CYS A 133 -5.68 -6.89 4.42
CA CYS A 133 -6.06 -5.90 5.39
C CYS A 133 -6.62 -4.68 4.66
N GLY A 134 -7.89 -4.35 4.86
CA GLY A 134 -8.55 -3.23 4.18
C GLY A 134 -8.67 -1.98 5.05
N ILE A 135 -8.49 -0.81 4.45
CA ILE A 135 -8.82 0.50 5.05
C ILE A 135 -9.54 1.40 4.04
N LEU A 136 -10.56 2.14 4.46
CA LEU A 136 -11.26 3.08 3.59
C LEU A 136 -10.45 4.36 3.39
N SER A 137 -10.28 4.76 2.13
CA SER A 137 -9.56 5.97 1.77
C SER A 137 -10.48 7.05 1.22
N ARG A 138 -10.03 8.30 1.32
CA ARG A 138 -10.71 9.47 0.73
C ARG A 138 -9.70 10.56 0.41
N LYS A 139 -10.12 11.55 -0.35
CA LYS A 139 -9.31 12.75 -0.56
C LYS A 139 -9.59 13.78 0.53
N PRO A 140 -8.55 14.38 1.14
CA PRO A 140 -8.74 15.48 2.09
C PRO A 140 -9.46 16.69 1.49
N GLU A 141 -9.27 16.95 0.18
CA GLU A 141 -9.87 18.09 -0.53
C GLU A 141 -11.40 18.02 -0.65
N ASP A 142 -11.99 16.82 -0.56
CA ASP A 142 -13.44 16.60 -0.66
C ASP A 142 -14.15 16.81 0.70
N GLN A 143 -13.62 17.72 1.53
CA GLN A 143 -14.12 18.08 2.85
C GLN A 143 -14.28 16.88 3.81
N GLY A 144 -13.47 15.83 3.61
CA GLY A 144 -13.54 14.60 4.39
C GLY A 144 -14.69 13.66 4.00
N THR A 145 -15.34 13.88 2.87
CA THR A 145 -16.38 12.97 2.37
C THR A 145 -15.73 11.73 1.75
N PHE A 146 -16.29 10.54 2.00
CA PHE A 146 -15.91 9.33 1.26
C PHE A 146 -16.49 9.40 -0.16
N PRO A 147 -15.78 8.87 -1.16
CA PRO A 147 -16.29 8.86 -2.52
C PRO A 147 -17.51 7.91 -2.66
N ASP A 148 -18.27 8.09 -3.75
CA ASP A 148 -19.46 7.28 -4.04
C ASP A 148 -19.13 5.87 -4.56
N PHE A 149 -17.86 5.58 -4.82
CA PHE A 149 -17.35 4.28 -5.22
C PHE A 149 -16.66 3.57 -4.04
N ASP A 150 -16.40 2.28 -4.19
CA ASP A 150 -15.65 1.53 -3.18
C ASP A 150 -14.19 2.01 -3.11
N SER A 151 -13.82 2.70 -2.02
CA SER A 151 -12.48 3.24 -1.79
C SER A 151 -11.61 2.42 -0.84
N TRP A 152 -11.91 1.13 -0.65
CA TRP A 152 -11.07 0.23 0.13
C TRP A 152 -9.68 0.07 -0.52
N LEU A 153 -8.64 0.41 0.25
CA LEU A 153 -7.28 0.02 -0.06
C LEU A 153 -7.00 -1.32 0.61
N LEU A 154 -6.62 -2.34 -0.16
CA LEU A 154 -6.35 -3.68 0.36
C LEU A 154 -4.85 -3.95 0.33
N PHE A 155 -4.29 -4.26 1.50
CA PHE A 155 -2.87 -4.54 1.66
C PHE A 155 -2.63 -6.02 1.94
N THR A 156 -1.60 -6.58 1.29
CA THR A 156 -0.94 -7.82 1.70
C THR A 156 0.49 -7.50 2.09
N PHE A 157 0.85 -7.78 3.35
CA PHE A 157 2.16 -7.46 3.90
C PHE A 157 3.11 -8.63 3.69
N LEU A 158 4.00 -8.55 2.69
CA LEU A 158 4.81 -9.69 2.27
C LEU A 158 6.10 -9.85 3.09
N GLY A 159 6.56 -8.77 3.75
CA GLY A 159 7.86 -8.74 4.42
C GLY A 159 8.99 -8.37 3.46
N ASN A 160 10.23 -8.33 3.97
CA ASN A 160 11.43 -7.97 3.18
C ASN A 160 11.28 -6.64 2.40
N GLY A 161 10.63 -5.65 3.01
CA GLY A 161 10.36 -4.36 2.37
C GLY A 161 9.38 -4.44 1.19
N CYS A 162 8.65 -5.55 1.02
CA CYS A 162 7.66 -5.72 -0.04
C CYS A 162 6.23 -5.65 0.50
N ILE A 163 5.37 -4.99 -0.26
CA ILE A 163 3.93 -4.95 -0.03
C ILE A 163 3.18 -5.14 -1.35
N LYS A 164 2.02 -5.77 -1.27
CA LYS A 164 1.05 -5.80 -2.36
C LYS A 164 -0.12 -4.91 -1.97
N LEU A 165 -0.54 -4.04 -2.90
CA LEU A 165 -1.63 -3.08 -2.68
C LEU A 165 -2.60 -3.15 -3.85
N GLU A 166 -3.86 -3.45 -3.56
CA GLU A 166 -4.96 -3.36 -4.52
C GLU A 166 -5.65 -2.00 -4.33
N VAL A 167 -5.73 -1.23 -5.40
CA VAL A 167 -6.33 0.12 -5.41
C VAL A 167 -7.53 0.13 -6.36
N PRO A 168 -8.68 0.66 -5.94
CA PRO A 168 -9.83 0.84 -6.82
C PRO A 168 -9.46 1.60 -8.09
N ILE A 169 -9.90 1.10 -9.24
CA ILE A 169 -9.55 1.69 -10.53
C ILE A 169 -10.10 3.11 -10.69
N GLU A 170 -11.19 3.45 -10.00
CA GLU A 170 -11.77 4.79 -9.95
C GLU A 170 -10.78 5.80 -9.36
N MET A 171 -10.02 5.39 -8.33
CA MET A 171 -8.93 6.20 -7.81
C MET A 171 -7.87 6.40 -8.87
N CYS A 172 -7.47 5.37 -9.62
CA CYS A 172 -6.51 5.53 -10.73
C CYS A 172 -7.07 6.39 -11.89
N ALA A 173 -8.36 6.24 -12.20
CA ALA A 173 -9.05 6.95 -13.26
C ALA A 173 -9.22 8.45 -12.95
N ASP A 174 -9.29 8.83 -11.67
CA ASP A 174 -9.25 10.22 -11.23
C ASP A 174 -7.94 10.93 -11.64
N ILE A 175 -6.80 10.21 -11.59
CA ILE A 175 -5.49 10.75 -11.99
C ILE A 175 -5.30 10.68 -13.51
N TYR A 176 -5.39 9.46 -14.06
CA TYR A 176 -4.92 9.18 -15.41
C TYR A 176 -6.03 9.28 -16.46
N GLY A 177 -7.29 9.24 -16.03
CA GLY A 177 -8.46 9.32 -16.90
C GLY A 177 -8.45 8.30 -18.05
N GLY A 178 -9.02 8.72 -19.17
CA GLY A 178 -8.92 7.99 -20.43
C GLY A 178 -9.41 6.55 -20.34
N ARG A 179 -8.51 5.59 -20.59
CA ARG A 179 -8.78 4.15 -20.72
C ARG A 179 -9.22 3.46 -19.42
N LEU A 180 -9.06 4.14 -18.28
CA LEU A 180 -9.49 3.63 -16.98
C LEU A 180 -10.95 3.96 -16.67
N ARG A 181 -11.56 4.92 -17.39
CA ARG A 181 -12.97 5.29 -17.17
C ARG A 181 -13.91 4.19 -17.66
N GLY A 182 -14.99 3.95 -16.92
CA GLY A 182 -16.03 2.97 -17.26
C GLY A 182 -15.68 1.52 -16.89
N ARG A 183 -14.62 1.33 -16.10
CA ARG A 183 -14.29 0.08 -15.44
C ARG A 183 -14.72 0.23 -13.99
N GLU A 184 -15.94 -0.12 -13.67
CA GLU A 184 -16.47 0.06 -12.32
C GLU A 184 -16.20 -1.21 -11.50
N ASN A 185 -15.73 -1.05 -10.27
CA ASN A 185 -15.42 -2.15 -9.34
C ASN A 185 -14.29 -3.09 -9.84
N GLU A 186 -13.36 -2.59 -10.65
CA GLU A 186 -12.08 -3.27 -10.89
C GLU A 186 -11.02 -2.72 -9.92
N GLU A 187 -10.09 -3.56 -9.46
CA GLU A 187 -8.90 -3.10 -8.76
C GLU A 187 -7.68 -3.09 -9.69
N VAL A 188 -6.73 -2.21 -9.39
CA VAL A 188 -5.40 -2.17 -10.01
C VAL A 188 -4.38 -2.63 -8.98
N LEU A 189 -3.56 -3.61 -9.35
CA LEU A 189 -2.54 -4.17 -8.48
C LEU A 189 -1.25 -3.34 -8.51
N PHE A 190 -0.75 -3.01 -7.32
CA PHE A 190 0.54 -2.37 -7.10
C PHE A 190 1.45 -3.26 -6.25
N TRP A 191 2.72 -3.29 -6.65
CA TRP A 191 3.82 -3.83 -5.87
C TRP A 191 4.59 -2.66 -5.27
N GLY A 192 4.69 -2.61 -3.94
CA GLY A 192 5.43 -1.59 -3.23
C GLY A 192 6.77 -2.11 -2.73
N ILE A 193 7.82 -1.34 -2.95
CA ILE A 193 9.16 -1.57 -2.38
C ILE A 193 9.47 -0.45 -1.40
N PHE A 194 9.85 -0.82 -0.17
CA PHE A 194 10.13 0.09 0.93
C PHE A 194 11.43 0.86 0.71
N VAL A 195 11.41 2.12 1.10
CA VAL A 195 12.53 3.07 1.08
C VAL A 195 12.54 3.75 2.44
N ASP A 196 13.63 3.59 3.18
CA ASP A 196 13.84 4.23 4.47
C ASP A 196 13.99 5.76 4.33
N ASP A 197 13.62 6.51 5.37
CA ASP A 197 13.78 7.97 5.40
C ASP A 197 15.24 8.42 5.64
N ASP A 198 16.13 7.51 6.05
CA ASP A 198 17.53 7.76 6.39
C ASP A 198 18.52 7.69 5.19
N GLU A 199 18.00 7.63 3.95
CA GLU A 199 18.81 7.76 2.70
C GLU A 199 18.83 9.17 2.10
#